data_AF-A0A5C7PDB1-F1
#
_entry.id   AF-A0A5C7PDB1-F1
#
_cell.length_a   1.000
_cell.length_b   1.000
_cell.length_c   1.000
_cell.angle_alpha   90.00
_cell.angle_beta   90.00
_cell.angle_gamma   90.00
#
_symmetry.space_group_name_H-M   'P 1'
#
loop_
_entity.id
_entity.type
_entity.pdbx_description
1 polymer ?
#
loop_
_entity_poly.entity_id
_entity_poly.type
_entity_poly.pdbx_seq_one_letter_code
_entity_poly.pdbx_strand_id
1 'polypeptide(L)'
;MSQRGALTAAVIGLVTMAGCAANAASPSATSAPVGGDTLVTVTVTASPMATPTPTPTAPASAVVVDWDSGRGTPESQAPDPSPSGWYAAAFGSPPDGQGKVLYLTLDDGPGISTRDTLDVLGAHDAKATFFVVGTQAAASPDTIAAIKAAGHAVGTHTWDHADLTTLSAPDVRQELETTAQAAGSGPCMRPPYGNIDAASGSESVDLRLQPILWTAQAYDWKQSATTAQIVSDIKARTAPGAVVLLHDGGGDRSKTVEALRELLPYWKSQGYQLKPVPACL
;
A
#
# COMPACT_ATOMS: atom_id res chain seq x y z
N MET A 1 15.35 -40.64 46.14
CA MET A 1 14.41 -41.59 45.50
C MET A 1 14.10 -41.05 44.11
N SER A 2 14.90 -41.48 43.11
CA SER A 2 14.50 -42.36 41.99
C SER A 2 14.06 -41.54 40.75
N GLN A 3 14.97 -41.30 39.79
CA GLN A 3 15.07 -41.94 38.45
C GLN A 3 13.80 -41.76 37.58
N ARG A 4 13.80 -41.38 36.29
CA ARG A 4 14.52 -41.76 35.04
C ARG A 4 14.24 -40.63 33.99
N GLY A 5 14.99 -40.30 32.94
CA GLY A 5 15.93 -41.03 32.10
C GLY A 5 15.25 -41.57 30.82
N ALA A 6 15.38 -40.88 29.66
CA ALA A 6 15.34 -41.48 28.31
C ALA A 6 15.73 -40.48 27.17
N LEU A 7 16.83 -40.79 26.48
CA LEU A 7 17.21 -40.31 25.14
C LEU A 7 16.57 -41.20 24.05
N THR A 8 16.36 -40.64 22.85
CA THR A 8 16.48 -41.28 21.49
C THR A 8 16.02 -40.26 20.44
N ALA A 9 16.47 -40.17 19.19
CA ALA A 9 17.65 -40.59 18.43
C ALA A 9 17.52 -39.87 17.05
N ALA A 10 18.64 -39.48 16.45
CA ALA A 10 18.70 -38.85 15.13
C ALA A 10 18.60 -39.89 14.00
N VAL A 11 17.98 -39.53 12.87
CA VAL A 11 18.05 -40.28 11.62
C VAL A 11 18.60 -39.37 10.52
N ILE A 12 19.76 -39.78 9.99
CA ILE A 12 20.45 -39.23 8.82
C ILE A 12 20.00 -40.05 7.61
N GLY A 13 19.52 -39.39 6.56
CA GLY A 13 19.22 -40.00 5.25
C GLY A 13 19.98 -39.28 4.14
N LEU A 14 21.08 -39.90 3.70
CA LEU A 14 21.90 -39.50 2.56
C LEU A 14 21.40 -40.25 1.31
N VAL A 15 21.11 -39.56 0.21
CA VAL A 15 20.91 -40.19 -1.11
C VAL A 15 21.73 -39.42 -2.14
N THR A 16 22.73 -40.10 -2.71
CA THR A 16 23.52 -39.69 -3.88
C THR A 16 23.54 -40.84 -4.88
N MET A 17 23.30 -40.54 -6.17
CA MET A 17 23.74 -41.26 -7.38
C MET A 17 23.42 -40.28 -8.56
N ALA A 18 24.38 -39.62 -9.23
CA ALA A 18 25.17 -40.11 -10.38
C ALA A 18 24.32 -41.00 -11.33
N GLY A 19 23.93 -40.62 -12.54
CA GLY A 19 24.66 -39.97 -13.63
C GLY A 19 24.95 -41.02 -14.72
N CYS A 20 24.43 -40.84 -15.94
CA CYS A 20 25.08 -41.23 -17.22
C CYS A 20 24.10 -41.09 -18.41
N ALA A 21 24.50 -40.29 -19.40
CA ALA A 21 23.97 -40.24 -20.75
C ALA A 21 24.78 -41.18 -21.66
N ALA A 22 24.15 -41.77 -22.68
CA ALA A 22 24.78 -42.03 -23.98
C ALA A 22 23.77 -42.48 -25.04
N ASN A 23 24.07 -42.05 -26.26
CA ASN A 23 23.36 -42.12 -27.54
C ASN A 23 23.35 -43.50 -28.24
N ALA A 24 22.52 -43.51 -29.30
CA ALA A 24 22.73 -44.13 -30.62
C ALA A 24 22.19 -45.55 -30.85
N ALA A 25 21.25 -45.69 -31.81
CA ALA A 25 21.53 -46.09 -33.19
C ALA A 25 20.26 -46.59 -33.90
N SER A 26 20.01 -46.08 -35.12
CA SER A 26 19.05 -46.63 -36.08
C SER A 26 19.67 -47.77 -36.89
N PRO A 27 18.85 -48.58 -37.59
CA PRO A 27 19.26 -49.15 -38.87
C PRO A 27 18.29 -48.84 -40.02
N SER A 28 18.89 -48.73 -41.20
CA SER A 28 18.30 -48.45 -42.53
C SER A 28 17.90 -49.72 -43.28
N ALA A 29 16.98 -49.59 -44.25
CA ALA A 29 16.86 -50.44 -45.47
C ALA A 29 16.08 -49.64 -46.55
N THR A 30 16.68 -49.20 -47.67
CA THR A 30 16.66 -49.78 -49.07
C THR A 30 15.27 -50.17 -49.60
N SER A 31 14.77 -49.84 -50.81
CA SER A 31 15.39 -49.42 -52.09
C SER A 31 14.35 -49.04 -53.20
N ALA A 32 14.69 -48.05 -54.04
CA ALA A 32 14.51 -47.94 -55.52
C ALA A 32 13.11 -47.62 -56.15
N PRO A 33 13.02 -47.19 -57.45
CA PRO A 33 12.67 -45.80 -57.82
C PRO A 33 11.55 -45.66 -58.88
N VAL A 34 10.85 -44.51 -58.94
CA VAL A 34 10.04 -44.13 -60.12
C VAL A 34 10.08 -42.63 -60.37
N GLY A 35 10.63 -42.26 -61.53
CA GLY A 35 10.12 -41.28 -62.48
C GLY A 35 9.74 -39.87 -62.00
N GLY A 36 10.68 -38.94 -62.21
CA GLY A 36 10.44 -37.68 -62.91
C GLY A 36 9.36 -36.75 -62.39
N ASP A 37 9.78 -35.76 -61.61
CA ASP A 37 9.19 -34.42 -61.64
C ASP A 37 10.28 -33.37 -61.37
N THR A 38 10.29 -32.35 -62.21
CA THR A 38 11.20 -31.21 -62.12
C THR A 38 10.86 -30.40 -60.88
N LEU A 39 11.58 -30.64 -59.78
CA LEU A 39 11.49 -29.84 -58.56
C LEU A 39 12.22 -28.50 -58.76
N VAL A 40 11.44 -27.44 -58.94
CA VAL A 40 11.90 -26.06 -58.73
C VAL A 40 12.24 -25.93 -57.25
N THR A 41 13.53 -25.83 -56.94
CA THR A 41 14.00 -25.57 -55.57
C THR A 41 13.82 -24.08 -55.29
N VAL A 42 12.76 -23.72 -54.56
CA VAL A 42 12.65 -22.38 -53.96
C VAL A 42 13.46 -22.41 -52.67
N THR A 43 14.64 -21.83 -52.70
CA THR A 43 15.41 -21.54 -51.48
C THR A 43 14.69 -20.43 -50.73
N VAL A 44 13.92 -20.77 -49.69
CA VAL A 44 13.47 -19.79 -48.71
C VAL A 44 14.62 -19.56 -47.73
N THR A 45 15.39 -18.51 -47.95
CA THR A 45 16.29 -17.97 -46.94
C THR A 45 15.43 -17.43 -45.80
N ALA A 46 15.35 -18.16 -44.70
CA ALA A 46 14.81 -17.62 -43.47
C ALA A 46 15.78 -16.55 -42.94
N SER A 47 15.47 -15.28 -43.15
CA SER A 47 16.11 -14.19 -42.44
C SER A 47 15.84 -14.36 -40.94
N PRO A 48 16.84 -14.27 -40.05
CA PRO A 48 16.58 -14.26 -38.62
C PRO A 48 15.71 -13.04 -38.31
N MET A 49 14.52 -13.30 -37.76
CA MET A 49 13.62 -12.27 -37.26
C MET A 49 14.35 -11.57 -36.11
N ALA A 50 14.71 -10.30 -36.32
CA ALA A 50 15.26 -9.48 -35.24
C ALA A 50 14.23 -9.39 -34.12
N THR A 51 14.59 -9.83 -32.93
CA THR A 51 13.81 -9.61 -31.71
C THR A 51 13.60 -8.10 -31.56
N PRO A 52 12.37 -7.59 -31.42
CA PRO A 52 12.18 -6.16 -31.19
C PRO A 52 12.79 -5.82 -29.82
N THR A 53 13.86 -5.02 -29.85
CA THR A 53 14.37 -4.33 -28.66
C THR A 53 13.22 -3.52 -28.06
N PRO A 54 12.88 -3.67 -26.77
CA PRO A 54 11.87 -2.82 -26.16
C PRO A 54 12.34 -1.36 -26.24
N THR A 55 11.61 -0.55 -26.98
CA THR A 55 11.74 0.91 -26.93
C THR A 55 11.51 1.33 -25.48
N PRO A 56 12.44 2.06 -24.83
CA PRO A 56 12.18 2.59 -23.50
C PRO A 56 10.96 3.51 -23.58
N THR A 57 9.85 3.05 -22.99
CA THR A 57 8.67 3.88 -22.77
C THR A 57 9.12 5.04 -21.89
N ALA A 58 9.03 6.26 -22.41
CA ALA A 58 9.23 7.47 -21.62
C ALA A 58 8.39 7.36 -20.33
N PRO A 59 8.91 7.79 -19.16
CA PRO A 59 8.13 7.77 -17.94
C PRO A 59 6.81 8.51 -18.20
N ALA A 60 5.70 7.86 -17.86
CA ALA A 60 4.38 8.49 -17.93
C ALA A 60 4.50 9.84 -17.23
N SER A 61 4.18 10.92 -17.94
CA SER A 61 4.17 12.25 -17.37
C SER A 61 3.35 12.21 -16.08
N ALA A 62 3.92 12.72 -14.98
CA ALA A 62 3.24 12.77 -13.70
C ALA A 62 1.82 13.33 -13.91
N VAL A 63 0.80 12.50 -13.65
CA VAL A 63 -0.57 13.00 -13.57
C VAL A 63 -0.57 13.93 -12.36
N VAL A 64 -0.67 15.22 -12.62
CA VAL A 64 -0.90 16.20 -11.55
C VAL A 64 -2.32 15.95 -11.07
N VAL A 65 -2.45 15.31 -9.91
CA VAL A 65 -3.71 15.31 -9.16
C VAL A 65 -4.01 16.79 -8.89
N ASP A 66 -5.06 17.31 -9.51
CA ASP A 66 -5.50 18.68 -9.29
C ASP A 66 -6.31 18.71 -8.00
N TRP A 67 -5.58 18.85 -6.89
CA TRP A 67 -6.10 18.97 -5.54
C TRP A 67 -7.09 20.14 -5.36
N ASP A 68 -7.12 21.10 -6.31
CA ASP A 68 -7.96 22.30 -6.32
C ASP A 68 -9.02 22.30 -7.46
N SER A 69 -9.09 21.25 -8.30
CA SER A 69 -9.99 21.19 -9.48
C SER A 69 -11.49 21.25 -9.16
N GLY A 70 -11.87 21.12 -7.88
CA GLY A 70 -13.28 21.11 -7.49
C GLY A 70 -14.09 19.94 -8.05
N ARG A 71 -13.44 18.85 -8.51
CA ARG A 71 -14.12 17.57 -8.80
C ARG A 71 -14.42 16.74 -7.55
N GLY A 72 -14.07 17.24 -6.37
CA GLY A 72 -14.53 16.76 -5.07
C GLY A 72 -15.05 17.93 -4.24
N THR A 73 -16.02 17.67 -3.37
CA THR A 73 -16.40 18.65 -2.34
C THR A 73 -15.18 18.92 -1.43
N PRO A 74 -15.03 20.14 -0.86
CA PRO A 74 -14.03 20.39 0.16
C PRO A 74 -14.11 19.32 1.25
N GLU A 75 -12.97 18.83 1.74
CA GLU A 75 -12.94 17.89 2.86
C GLU A 75 -13.84 18.41 3.99
N SER A 76 -14.70 17.52 4.50
CA SER A 76 -15.75 17.86 5.44
C SER A 76 -15.19 18.66 6.62
N GLN A 77 -15.61 19.92 6.75
CA GLN A 77 -15.36 20.75 7.94
C GLN A 77 -16.30 20.39 9.10
N ALA A 78 -17.11 19.34 8.94
CA ALA A 78 -17.96 18.82 10.00
C ALA A 78 -17.10 18.36 11.19
N PRO A 79 -17.66 18.29 12.41
CA PRO A 79 -17.00 17.59 13.52
C PRO A 79 -16.47 16.23 13.06
N ASP A 80 -15.30 15.83 13.58
CA ASP A 80 -14.63 14.55 13.30
C ASP A 80 -15.71 13.48 13.12
N PRO A 81 -15.78 12.82 11.95
CA PRO A 81 -16.98 12.08 11.54
C PRO A 81 -17.37 11.15 12.67
N SER A 82 -18.40 11.53 13.43
CA SER A 82 -18.84 10.78 14.60
C SER A 82 -19.51 9.55 14.04
N PRO A 83 -18.87 8.39 14.10
CA PRO A 83 -19.29 7.33 13.24
C PRO A 83 -20.43 6.58 13.91
N SER A 84 -21.45 6.27 13.12
CA SER A 84 -22.55 5.38 13.52
C SER A 84 -22.02 3.98 13.86
N GLY A 85 -22.80 3.21 14.63
CA GLY A 85 -22.37 1.98 15.32
C GLY A 85 -21.76 0.84 14.49
N TRP A 86 -21.60 0.96 13.18
CA TRP A 86 -20.78 0.06 12.35
C TRP A 86 -19.27 0.19 12.64
N TYR A 87 -18.86 1.31 13.24
CA TYR A 87 -17.46 1.64 13.51
C TYR A 87 -16.77 0.69 14.51
N ALA A 88 -17.44 0.23 15.57
CA ALA A 88 -16.79 -0.64 16.57
C ALA A 88 -16.23 -1.95 15.97
N ALA A 89 -16.81 -2.42 14.87
CA ALA A 89 -16.37 -3.62 14.14
C ALA A 89 -15.17 -3.36 13.19
N ALA A 90 -15.01 -2.13 12.67
CA ALA A 90 -13.95 -1.78 11.72
C ALA A 90 -12.58 -1.57 12.37
N PHE A 91 -12.55 -1.06 13.61
CA PHE A 91 -11.30 -0.65 14.27
C PHE A 91 -10.74 -1.72 15.19
N GLY A 92 -11.59 -2.65 15.65
CA GLY A 92 -11.37 -3.24 16.96
C GLY A 92 -11.29 -2.13 18.01
N SER A 93 -11.88 -2.33 19.17
CA SER A 93 -11.18 -1.75 20.32
C SER A 93 -9.74 -2.31 20.27
N PRO A 94 -8.67 -1.53 20.51
CA PRO A 94 -7.35 -2.12 20.75
C PRO A 94 -7.58 -3.30 21.69
N PRO A 95 -7.09 -4.51 21.35
CA PRO A 95 -7.26 -5.66 22.22
C PRO A 95 -6.86 -5.22 23.62
N ASP A 96 -7.83 -5.28 24.52
CA ASP A 96 -7.66 -5.24 25.96
C ASP A 96 -7.59 -3.89 26.67
N GLY A 97 -7.71 -2.71 26.04
CA GLY A 97 -7.80 -1.45 26.81
C GLY A 97 -6.64 -1.22 27.81
N GLN A 98 -5.52 -1.92 27.64
CA GLN A 98 -4.35 -1.89 28.51
C GLN A 98 -3.16 -1.29 27.73
N GLY A 99 -3.31 -0.05 27.27
CA GLY A 99 -2.19 0.64 26.63
C GLY A 99 -2.54 2.04 26.14
N LYS A 100 -1.64 2.99 26.39
CA LYS A 100 -1.64 4.26 25.69
C LYS A 100 -1.11 4.00 24.27
N VAL A 101 -2.00 3.76 23.33
CA VAL A 101 -1.67 3.59 21.90
C VAL A 101 -2.38 4.67 21.09
N LEU A 102 -1.71 5.24 20.10
CA LEU A 102 -2.33 6.05 19.05
C LEU A 102 -2.03 5.42 17.70
N TYR A 103 -2.99 5.46 16.80
CA TYR A 103 -2.84 5.00 15.43
C TYR A 103 -2.62 6.20 14.53
N LEU A 104 -1.36 6.52 14.26
CA LEU A 104 -1.01 7.61 13.35
C LEU A 104 -1.28 7.17 11.91
N THR A 105 -2.00 8.01 11.17
CA THR A 105 -2.33 7.79 9.77
C THR A 105 -1.95 9.01 8.93
N LEU A 106 -1.49 8.77 7.71
CA LEU A 106 -1.00 9.77 6.77
C LEU A 106 -1.60 9.56 5.40
N ASP A 107 -2.25 10.60 4.88
CA ASP A 107 -2.98 10.54 3.62
C ASP A 107 -2.25 11.27 2.49
N ASP A 108 -2.70 11.00 1.27
CA ASP A 108 -2.34 11.65 0.00
C ASP A 108 -0.95 11.33 -0.58
N GLY A 109 -0.09 10.69 0.20
CA GLY A 109 1.23 10.31 -0.26
C GLY A 109 1.23 9.18 -1.32
N PRO A 110 2.41 8.83 -1.86
CA PRO A 110 3.68 9.48 -1.62
C PRO A 110 3.80 10.87 -2.29
N GLY A 111 4.27 11.86 -1.54
CA GLY A 111 4.53 13.23 -2.00
C GLY A 111 5.93 13.72 -1.64
N ILE A 112 6.16 15.03 -1.83
CA ILE A 112 7.47 15.66 -1.55
C ILE A 112 7.89 15.54 -0.09
N SER A 113 6.94 15.44 0.85
CA SER A 113 7.20 15.36 2.28
C SER A 113 7.27 13.93 2.83
N THR A 114 6.88 12.90 2.06
CA THR A 114 6.83 11.51 2.55
C THR A 114 8.17 11.00 3.07
N ARG A 115 9.28 11.35 2.42
CA ARG A 115 10.63 10.93 2.85
C ARG A 115 11.04 11.58 4.17
N ASP A 116 10.82 12.89 4.31
CA ASP A 116 11.07 13.59 5.57
C ASP A 116 10.20 13.04 6.69
N THR A 117 8.94 12.70 6.39
CA THR A 117 8.02 12.07 7.35
C THR A 117 8.55 10.70 7.81
N LEU A 118 9.03 9.85 6.89
CA LEU A 118 9.64 8.57 7.25
C LEU A 118 10.86 8.75 8.15
N ASP A 119 11.72 9.74 7.86
CA ASP A 119 12.89 10.04 8.69
C ASP A 119 12.49 10.47 10.11
N VAL A 120 11.45 11.31 10.23
CA VAL A 120 10.92 11.73 11.54
C VAL A 120 10.39 10.52 12.31
N LEU A 121 9.58 9.68 11.66
CA LEU A 121 8.98 8.50 12.31
C LEU A 121 10.07 7.51 12.74
N GLY A 122 11.07 7.26 11.89
CA GLY A 122 12.21 6.41 12.18
C GLY A 122 13.02 6.89 13.37
N ALA A 123 13.31 8.20 13.47
CA ALA A 123 14.04 8.79 14.59
C ALA A 123 13.36 8.61 15.95
N HIS A 124 12.04 8.37 15.96
CA HIS A 124 11.24 8.20 17.17
C HIS A 124 10.76 6.76 17.40
N ASP A 125 11.16 5.81 16.56
CA ASP A 125 10.64 4.43 16.53
C ASP A 125 9.10 4.37 16.47
N ALA A 126 8.50 5.32 15.75
CA ALA A 126 7.06 5.38 15.55
C ALA A 126 6.66 4.62 14.29
N LYS A 127 5.51 3.94 14.34
CA LYS A 127 4.91 3.27 13.19
C LYS A 127 3.54 3.89 12.89
N ALA A 128 3.14 3.84 11.63
CA ALA A 128 2.00 4.57 11.10
C ALA A 128 1.35 3.77 9.96
N THR A 129 0.19 4.24 9.50
CA THR A 129 -0.49 3.74 8.29
C THR A 129 -0.48 4.85 7.24
N PHE A 130 -0.01 4.56 6.04
CA PHE A 130 -0.04 5.50 4.91
C PHE A 130 -1.19 5.10 3.98
N PHE A 131 -2.20 5.95 3.84
CA PHE A 131 -3.25 5.79 2.84
C PHE A 131 -2.81 6.50 1.56
N VAL A 132 -2.39 5.73 0.58
CA VAL A 132 -1.71 6.27 -0.60
C VAL A 132 -2.65 6.43 -1.78
N VAL A 133 -2.48 7.52 -2.53
CA VAL A 133 -3.18 7.74 -3.79
C VAL A 133 -2.51 6.92 -4.89
N GLY A 134 -3.30 6.19 -5.67
CA GLY A 134 -2.80 5.19 -6.62
C GLY A 134 -1.86 5.76 -7.69
N THR A 135 -2.21 6.93 -8.26
CA THR A 135 -1.34 7.64 -9.21
C THR A 135 0.02 7.98 -8.61
N GLN A 136 0.07 8.39 -7.33
CA GLN A 136 1.31 8.70 -6.63
C GLN A 136 2.12 7.44 -6.30
N ALA A 137 1.43 6.38 -5.86
CA ALA A 137 2.06 5.09 -5.59
C ALA A 137 2.71 4.50 -6.86
N ALA A 138 2.01 4.56 -7.99
CA ALA A 138 2.52 4.11 -9.29
C ALA A 138 3.72 4.94 -9.76
N ALA A 139 3.74 6.24 -9.48
CA ALA A 139 4.86 7.13 -9.81
C ALA A 139 6.07 6.95 -8.88
N SER A 140 5.86 6.45 -7.65
CA SER A 140 6.88 6.38 -6.60
C SER A 140 6.99 4.99 -5.94
N PRO A 141 7.20 3.89 -6.71
CA PRO A 141 7.24 2.54 -6.17
C PRO A 141 8.36 2.34 -5.13
N ASP A 142 9.51 3.01 -5.30
CA ASP A 142 10.62 2.97 -4.34
C ASP A 142 10.26 3.60 -2.99
N THR A 143 9.36 4.59 -2.98
CA THR A 143 8.87 5.20 -1.74
C THR A 143 7.86 4.29 -1.06
N ILE A 144 6.97 3.63 -1.80
CA ILE A 144 6.09 2.58 -1.25
C ILE A 144 6.92 1.44 -0.63
N ALA A 145 7.96 0.98 -1.32
CA ALA A 145 8.85 -0.05 -0.80
C ALA A 145 9.54 0.39 0.51
N ALA A 146 9.99 1.65 0.58
CA ALA A 146 10.60 2.20 1.78
C ALA A 146 9.63 2.33 2.96
N ILE A 147 8.38 2.75 2.71
CA ILE A 147 7.32 2.81 3.73
C ILE A 147 7.14 1.41 4.36
N LYS A 148 7.00 0.37 3.54
CA LYS A 148 6.83 -1.01 4.01
C LYS A 148 8.08 -1.54 4.71
N ALA A 149 9.26 -1.29 4.17
CA ALA A 149 10.53 -1.73 4.75
C ALA A 149 10.80 -1.12 6.13
N ALA A 150 10.30 0.09 6.39
CA ALA A 150 10.35 0.73 7.70
C ALA A 150 9.28 0.21 8.69
N GLY A 151 8.44 -0.75 8.29
CA GLY A 151 7.45 -1.40 9.15
C GLY A 151 6.13 -0.63 9.29
N HIS A 152 5.86 0.32 8.40
CA HIS A 152 4.56 0.99 8.33
C HIS A 152 3.55 0.16 7.53
N ALA A 153 2.26 0.35 7.81
CA ALA A 153 1.21 -0.22 6.97
C ALA A 153 0.93 0.71 5.77
N VAL A 154 0.44 0.13 4.68
CA VAL A 154 -0.01 0.85 3.49
C VAL A 154 -1.46 0.47 3.20
N GLY A 155 -2.37 1.45 3.19
CA GLY A 155 -3.75 1.32 2.76
C GLY A 155 -4.00 2.07 1.45
N THR A 156 -5.18 1.89 0.84
CA THR A 156 -5.54 2.62 -0.38
C THR A 156 -6.28 3.92 -0.08
N HIS A 157 -6.05 4.95 -0.90
CA HIS A 157 -6.78 6.22 -0.86
C HIS A 157 -7.34 6.59 -2.24
N THR A 158 -7.95 5.61 -2.94
CA THR A 158 -8.41 5.69 -4.34
C THR A 158 -7.29 5.93 -5.36
N TRP A 159 -7.61 5.95 -6.65
CA TRP A 159 -6.62 6.07 -7.72
C TRP A 159 -6.19 7.51 -7.93
N ASP A 160 -7.16 8.42 -8.02
CA ASP A 160 -6.92 9.84 -8.30
C ASP A 160 -7.56 10.80 -7.27
N HIS A 161 -7.89 10.29 -6.08
CA HIS A 161 -8.50 11.04 -4.97
C HIS A 161 -9.97 11.46 -5.24
N ALA A 162 -10.71 10.66 -6.00
CA ALA A 162 -12.13 10.90 -6.28
C ALA A 162 -13.03 10.73 -5.04
N ASP A 163 -14.08 11.56 -4.95
CA ASP A 163 -15.16 11.35 -3.99
C ASP A 163 -16.01 10.14 -4.41
N LEU A 164 -15.85 9.04 -3.69
CA LEU A 164 -16.52 7.76 -3.98
C LEU A 164 -18.04 7.86 -4.00
N THR A 165 -18.65 8.82 -3.28
CA THR A 165 -20.11 8.99 -3.24
C THR A 165 -20.67 9.61 -4.53
N THR A 166 -19.80 10.09 -5.41
CA THR A 166 -20.17 10.65 -6.73
C THR A 166 -20.00 9.64 -7.87
N LEU A 167 -19.47 8.46 -7.58
CA LEU A 167 -19.11 7.45 -8.56
C LEU A 167 -20.15 6.33 -8.67
N SER A 168 -20.14 5.63 -9.80
CA SER A 168 -20.88 4.37 -9.94
C SER A 168 -20.15 3.24 -9.21
N ALA A 169 -20.85 2.17 -8.82
CA ALA A 169 -20.23 1.03 -8.13
C ALA A 169 -19.05 0.39 -8.91
N PRO A 170 -19.13 0.19 -10.24
CA PRO A 170 -17.97 -0.24 -11.04
C PRO A 170 -16.78 0.73 -10.97
N ASP A 171 -17.03 2.04 -10.96
CA ASP A 171 -15.96 3.05 -10.88
C ASP A 171 -15.33 3.06 -9.49
N VAL A 172 -16.12 2.94 -8.42
CA VAL A 172 -15.59 2.77 -7.05
C VAL A 172 -14.69 1.54 -6.98
N ARG A 173 -15.14 0.40 -7.53
CA ARG A 173 -14.32 -0.82 -7.57
C ARG A 173 -13.00 -0.59 -8.30
N GLN A 174 -13.03 0.08 -9.45
CA GLN A 174 -11.84 0.39 -10.23
C GLN A 174 -10.86 1.27 -9.45
N GLU A 175 -11.35 2.34 -8.80
CA GLU A 175 -10.56 3.26 -7.97
C GLU A 175 -9.81 2.50 -6.86
N LEU A 176 -10.49 1.57 -6.19
CA LEU A 176 -9.93 0.85 -5.05
C LEU A 176 -9.00 -0.29 -5.47
N GLU A 177 -9.40 -1.10 -6.44
CA GLU A 177 -8.64 -2.27 -6.88
C GLU A 177 -7.33 -1.86 -7.58
N THR A 178 -7.37 -0.84 -8.44
CA THR A 178 -6.16 -0.36 -9.15
C THR A 178 -5.12 0.17 -8.16
N THR A 179 -5.56 0.95 -7.18
CA THR A 179 -4.67 1.47 -6.14
C THR A 179 -4.11 0.37 -5.26
N ALA A 180 -4.95 -0.59 -4.84
CA ALA A 180 -4.49 -1.72 -4.04
C ALA A 180 -3.36 -2.49 -4.75
N GLN A 181 -3.52 -2.73 -6.05
CA GLN A 181 -2.52 -3.39 -6.88
C GLN A 181 -1.24 -2.55 -7.03
N ALA A 182 -1.37 -1.27 -7.38
CA ALA A 182 -0.22 -0.38 -7.58
C ALA A 182 0.60 -0.15 -6.30
N ALA A 183 -0.08 0.01 -5.17
CA ALA A 183 0.54 0.20 -3.87
C ALA A 183 0.98 -1.11 -3.20
N GLY A 184 0.46 -2.26 -3.65
CA GLY A 184 0.52 -3.53 -2.93
C GLY A 184 0.01 -3.39 -1.49
N SER A 185 -1.12 -2.71 -1.31
CA SER A 185 -1.64 -2.33 0.01
C SER A 185 -2.09 -3.54 0.85
N GLY A 186 -2.22 -3.33 2.15
CA GLY A 186 -2.95 -4.24 3.05
C GLY A 186 -4.47 -4.15 2.85
N PRO A 187 -5.25 -4.86 3.68
CA PRO A 187 -6.70 -5.04 3.53
C PRO A 187 -7.52 -3.84 4.05
N CYS A 188 -7.06 -2.61 3.81
CA CYS A 188 -7.75 -1.41 4.26
C CYS A 188 -7.70 -0.27 3.25
N MET A 189 -8.69 0.61 3.36
CA MET A 189 -8.83 1.81 2.55
C MET A 189 -9.30 2.97 3.43
N ARG A 190 -9.03 4.19 2.99
CA ARG A 190 -9.68 5.39 3.51
C ARG A 190 -10.39 6.09 2.35
N PRO A 191 -11.68 6.42 2.48
CA PRO A 191 -12.36 7.23 1.47
C PRO A 191 -11.83 8.67 1.51
N PRO A 192 -11.49 9.26 0.35
CA PRO A 192 -11.22 10.69 0.24
C PRO A 192 -12.30 11.52 0.93
N TYR A 193 -11.87 12.59 1.60
CA TYR A 193 -12.75 13.52 2.33
C TYR A 193 -13.53 12.91 3.51
N GLY A 194 -13.33 11.62 3.80
CA GLY A 194 -14.17 10.85 4.72
C GLY A 194 -15.53 10.47 4.15
N ASN A 195 -15.77 10.68 2.85
CA ASN A 195 -17.07 10.49 2.21
C ASN A 195 -17.26 9.03 1.80
N ILE A 196 -18.19 8.34 2.47
CA ILE A 196 -18.57 6.95 2.14
C ILE A 196 -20.07 6.76 2.31
N ASP A 197 -20.66 6.03 1.38
CA ASP A 197 -22.08 5.69 1.36
C ASP A 197 -22.29 4.16 1.29
N ALA A 198 -23.54 3.71 1.19
CA ALA A 198 -23.83 2.28 1.18
C ALA A 198 -23.23 1.55 -0.04
N ALA A 199 -23.18 2.21 -1.19
CA ALA A 199 -22.64 1.63 -2.41
C ALA A 199 -21.13 1.49 -2.32
N SER A 200 -20.42 2.57 -2.02
CA SER A 200 -18.96 2.59 -1.89
C SER A 200 -18.47 1.73 -0.71
N GLY A 201 -19.23 1.69 0.39
CA GLY A 201 -18.98 0.77 1.50
C GLY A 201 -19.12 -0.69 1.11
N SER A 202 -20.15 -1.05 0.32
CA SER A 202 -20.35 -2.42 -0.17
C SER A 202 -19.19 -2.86 -1.07
N GLU A 203 -18.78 -2.02 -2.02
CA GLU A 203 -17.66 -2.34 -2.92
C GLU A 203 -16.34 -2.50 -2.16
N SER A 204 -16.10 -1.66 -1.14
CA SER A 204 -14.92 -1.77 -0.28
C SER A 204 -14.88 -3.12 0.45
N VAL A 205 -16.01 -3.54 1.04
CA VAL A 205 -16.14 -4.83 1.75
C VAL A 205 -15.99 -6.01 0.78
N ASP A 206 -16.58 -5.93 -0.41
CA ASP A 206 -16.46 -6.99 -1.43
C ASP A 206 -15.02 -7.17 -1.91
N LEU A 207 -14.25 -6.08 -1.96
CA LEU A 207 -12.80 -6.08 -2.21
C LEU A 207 -11.96 -6.48 -0.99
N ARG A 208 -12.58 -6.72 0.17
CA ARG A 208 -11.92 -6.97 1.47
C ARG A 208 -11.00 -5.83 1.89
N LEU A 209 -11.36 -4.60 1.53
CA LEU A 209 -10.72 -3.38 1.98
C LEU A 209 -11.58 -2.75 3.07
N GLN A 210 -11.14 -2.87 4.32
CA GLN A 210 -11.81 -2.26 5.46
C GLN A 210 -11.72 -0.73 5.39
N PRO A 211 -12.85 0.01 5.36
CA PRO A 211 -12.81 1.47 5.46
C PRO A 211 -12.35 1.95 6.84
N ILE A 212 -11.41 2.90 6.86
CA ILE A 212 -10.80 3.49 8.06
C ILE A 212 -10.94 5.02 8.02
N LEU A 213 -11.72 5.60 8.93
CA LEU A 213 -11.77 7.06 9.17
C LEU A 213 -10.83 7.45 10.33
N TRP A 214 -11.14 8.53 11.04
CA TRP A 214 -10.32 9.09 12.11
C TRP A 214 -11.16 9.57 13.30
N THR A 215 -10.49 9.82 14.42
CA THR A 215 -11.11 10.37 15.64
C THR A 215 -10.37 11.60 16.15
N ALA A 216 -9.26 11.99 15.50
CA ALA A 216 -8.47 13.17 15.82
C ALA A 216 -7.85 13.71 14.53
N GLN A 217 -8.11 14.97 14.20
CA GLN A 217 -7.53 15.67 13.04
C GLN A 217 -7.12 17.10 13.40
N ALA A 218 -6.28 17.70 12.55
CA ALA A 218 -5.78 19.06 12.74
C ALA A 218 -5.91 19.96 11.49
N TYR A 219 -6.61 19.51 10.44
CA TYR A 219 -6.75 20.25 9.18
C TYR A 219 -5.39 20.75 8.64
N ASP A 220 -4.36 19.92 8.76
CA ASP A 220 -2.97 20.26 8.46
C ASP A 220 -2.72 20.56 6.97
N TRP A 221 -3.63 20.13 6.10
CA TRP A 221 -3.65 20.49 4.68
C TRP A 221 -4.00 21.96 4.41
N LYS A 222 -4.64 22.67 5.35
CA LYS A 222 -5.01 24.09 5.14
C LYS A 222 -3.76 24.93 5.01
N GLN A 223 -3.66 25.72 3.95
CA GLN A 223 -2.53 26.64 3.75
C GLN A 223 -2.33 27.60 4.94
N SER A 224 -3.43 28.00 5.59
CA SER A 224 -3.43 28.87 6.77
C SER A 224 -3.08 28.16 8.08
N ALA A 225 -3.05 26.83 8.13
CA ALA A 225 -2.65 26.09 9.32
C ALA A 225 -1.18 26.40 9.65
N THR A 226 -0.89 26.58 10.93
CA THR A 226 0.47 26.73 11.46
C THR A 226 0.89 25.46 12.19
N THR A 227 2.19 25.19 12.27
CA THR A 227 2.76 24.08 13.05
C THR A 227 2.21 24.05 14.48
N ALA A 228 2.16 25.21 15.15
CA ALA A 228 1.63 25.33 16.51
C ALA A 228 0.14 24.98 16.62
N GLN A 229 -0.68 25.35 15.63
CA GLN A 229 -2.10 24.98 15.59
C GLN A 229 -2.24 23.46 15.39
N ILE A 230 -1.48 22.87 14.47
CA ILE A 230 -1.51 21.42 14.23
C ILE A 230 -1.16 20.66 15.51
N VAL A 231 -0.08 21.06 16.18
CA VAL A 231 0.34 20.46 17.46
C VAL A 231 -0.74 20.61 18.53
N SER A 232 -1.34 21.81 18.67
CA SER A 232 -2.37 22.08 19.66
C SER A 232 -3.62 21.24 19.43
N ASP A 233 -4.12 21.19 18.19
CA ASP A 233 -5.36 20.47 17.84
C ASP A 233 -5.20 18.97 18.02
N ILE A 234 -4.08 18.40 17.58
CA ILE A 234 -3.79 16.98 17.79
C ILE A 234 -3.65 16.65 19.28
N LYS A 235 -2.99 17.48 20.09
CA LYS A 235 -2.90 17.25 21.54
C LYS A 235 -4.27 17.30 22.22
N ALA A 236 -5.15 18.21 21.79
CA ALA A 236 -6.48 18.34 22.36
C ALA A 236 -7.43 17.17 21.98
N ARG A 237 -7.20 16.53 20.84
CA ARG A 237 -8.07 15.49 20.28
C ARG A 237 -7.53 14.06 20.42
N THR A 238 -6.33 13.89 20.96
CA THR A 238 -5.74 12.55 21.16
C THR A 238 -6.03 11.96 22.53
N ALA A 239 -6.51 10.72 22.52
CA ALA A 239 -6.72 9.86 23.70
C ALA A 239 -6.31 8.42 23.35
N PRO A 240 -6.13 7.51 24.32
CA PRO A 240 -5.81 6.11 24.02
C PRO A 240 -6.80 5.50 23.03
N GLY A 241 -6.26 4.90 21.96
CA GLY A 241 -7.03 4.31 20.86
C GLY A 241 -7.37 5.28 19.73
N ALA A 242 -7.02 6.56 19.83
CA ALA A 242 -7.33 7.52 18.76
C ALA A 242 -6.65 7.17 17.44
N VAL A 243 -7.38 7.34 16.34
CA VAL A 243 -6.87 7.30 14.97
C VAL A 243 -6.63 8.74 14.53
N VAL A 244 -5.35 9.09 14.35
CA VAL A 244 -4.90 10.45 14.08
C VAL A 244 -4.75 10.64 12.57
N LEU A 245 -5.52 11.56 12.00
CA LEU A 245 -5.41 12.00 10.61
C LEU A 245 -4.43 13.18 10.49
N LEU A 246 -3.42 12.99 9.64
CA LEU A 246 -2.50 14.01 9.12
C LEU A 246 -2.21 13.66 7.64
N HIS A 247 -1.48 14.52 6.93
CA HIS A 247 -1.17 14.34 5.51
C HIS A 247 0.33 14.39 5.23
N ASP A 248 0.81 13.53 4.32
CA ASP A 248 2.19 13.57 3.81
C ASP A 248 2.29 13.81 2.29
N GLY A 249 1.16 13.75 1.58
CA GLY A 249 0.98 14.23 0.21
C GLY A 249 -0.02 15.38 0.10
N GLY A 250 -0.53 15.64 -1.11
CA GLY A 250 -1.54 16.70 -1.31
C GLY A 250 -1.00 18.13 -1.41
N GLY A 251 0.32 18.28 -1.65
CA GLY A 251 1.02 19.56 -1.70
C GLY A 251 2.16 19.63 -0.68
N ASP A 252 2.51 20.86 -0.27
CA ASP A 252 3.51 21.08 0.78
C ASP A 252 2.95 20.65 2.15
N ARG A 253 3.66 19.73 2.82
CA ARG A 253 3.38 19.22 4.17
C ARG A 253 4.55 19.44 5.14
N SER A 254 5.42 20.41 4.86
CA SER A 254 6.52 20.80 5.75
C SER A 254 6.06 21.12 7.18
N LYS A 255 4.94 21.82 7.34
CA LYS A 255 4.35 22.13 8.66
C LYS A 255 3.87 20.88 9.40
N THR A 256 3.37 19.86 8.68
CA THR A 256 3.01 18.56 9.26
C THR A 256 4.26 17.82 9.73
N VAL A 257 5.32 17.83 8.92
CA VAL A 257 6.64 17.26 9.29
C VAL A 257 7.19 17.94 10.56
N GLU A 258 7.15 19.27 10.64
CA GLU A 258 7.55 20.02 11.84
C GLU A 258 6.68 19.67 13.05
N ALA A 259 5.36 19.57 12.87
CA ALA A 259 4.45 19.20 13.95
C ALA A 259 4.74 17.79 14.47
N LEU A 260 5.07 16.83 13.60
CA LEU A 260 5.48 15.47 13.99
C LEU A 260 6.76 15.48 14.84
N ARG A 261 7.72 16.38 14.56
CA ARG A 261 8.94 16.54 15.38
C ARG A 261 8.63 16.97 16.82
N GLU A 262 7.53 17.66 17.05
CA GLU A 262 7.06 18.04 18.39
C GLU A 262 6.14 16.99 19.03
N LEU A 263 5.23 16.42 18.24
CA LEU A 263 4.20 15.49 18.72
C LEU A 263 4.78 14.15 19.15
N LEU A 264 5.74 13.59 18.40
CA LEU A 264 6.28 12.27 18.70
C LEU A 264 7.04 12.23 20.05
N PRO A 265 7.95 13.17 20.37
CA PRO A 265 8.53 13.25 21.72
C PRO A 265 7.47 13.47 22.80
N TYR A 266 6.48 14.32 22.54
CA TYR A 266 5.41 14.59 23.49
C TYR A 266 4.62 13.32 23.81
N TRP A 267 4.11 12.61 22.81
CA TRP A 267 3.37 11.37 23.00
C TRP A 267 4.20 10.30 23.71
N LYS A 268 5.48 10.15 23.33
CA LYS A 268 6.41 9.25 24.03
C LYS A 268 6.55 9.62 25.51
N SER A 269 6.68 10.90 25.84
CA SER A 269 6.73 11.38 27.24
C SER A 269 5.45 11.09 28.03
N GLN A 270 4.31 11.03 27.35
CA GLN A 270 3.03 10.68 27.95
C GLN A 270 2.81 9.17 28.06
N GLY A 271 3.74 8.35 27.54
CA GLY A 271 3.68 6.90 27.54
C GLY A 271 2.91 6.29 26.38
N TYR A 272 2.62 7.06 25.32
CA TYR A 272 1.97 6.54 24.12
C TYR A 272 2.94 5.73 23.24
N GLN A 273 2.42 4.67 22.64
CA GLN A 273 3.04 3.95 21.52
C GLN A 273 2.31 4.32 20.22
N LEU A 274 3.06 4.49 19.14
CA LEU A 274 2.51 4.75 17.80
C LEU A 274 2.56 3.47 16.98
N LYS A 275 1.41 3.02 16.49
CA LYS A 275 1.27 1.77 15.74
C LYS A 275 0.50 2.00 14.44
N PRO A 276 0.70 1.15 13.41
CA PRO A 276 -0.23 1.10 12.30
C PRO A 276 -1.62 0.65 12.77
N VAL A 277 -2.65 1.00 12.00
CA VAL A 277 -4.02 0.54 12.24
C VAL A 277 -4.05 -0.98 12.05
N PRO A 278 -4.52 -1.78 13.03
CA PRO A 278 -4.45 -3.24 12.95
C PRO A 278 -5.18 -3.84 11.76
N ALA A 279 -6.30 -3.22 11.34
CA ALA A 279 -7.06 -3.64 10.17
C ALA A 279 -6.32 -3.44 8.83
N CYS A 280 -5.16 -2.80 8.83
CA CYS A 280 -4.34 -2.56 7.63
C CYS A 280 -3.13 -3.51 7.50
N LEU A 281 -2.97 -4.47 8.41
CA LEU A 281 -1.84 -5.41 8.47
C LEU A 281 -2.17 -6.79 7.89
#